data_AF-A0A954ZBA1-F1
#
_entry.id   AF-A0A954ZBA1-F1
#
_cell.length_a   1.000
_cell.length_b   1.000
_cell.length_c   1.000
_cell.angle_alpha   90.00
_cell.angle_beta   90.00
_cell.angle_gamma   90.00
#
_symmetry.space_group_name_H-M   'P 1'
#
loop_
_entity.id
_entity.type
_entity.pdbx_description
1 polymer ?
#
loop_
_entity_poly.entity_id
_entity_poly.type
_entity_poly.pdbx_seq_one_letter_code
_entity_poly.pdbx_strand_id
1 'polypeptide(L)'
;MSPMAKVPDFAQRAAATAASWGIRAWMRTLDYRGLFLDPGVDPIHAAPTPRIYVFWHEFILIPLYLRGGCNLTMLLSKHRDADLLAHMAARMGFECVRGSTYNGAASAIRELTRCGQTRHLAITPDGPRGPRRQLAQGPVFLASRMQLPIVALGFGADRPWRANSWDRFAVPRPYSRIRA
;
A
#
# COMPACT_ATOMS: atom_id res chain seq x y z
N MET A 1 -16.49 30.61 -11.91
CA MET A 1 -16.16 29.43 -11.07
C MET A 1 -15.06 29.84 -10.11
N SER A 2 -15.37 30.07 -8.84
CA SER A 2 -14.38 30.46 -7.82
C SER A 2 -13.37 29.34 -7.59
N PRO A 3 -12.07 29.63 -7.44
CA PRO A 3 -11.12 28.63 -7.01
C PRO A 3 -11.45 28.26 -5.56
N MET A 4 -11.88 27.01 -5.33
CA MET A 4 -11.98 26.44 -3.98
C MET A 4 -10.64 26.66 -3.26
N ALA A 5 -10.68 27.35 -2.11
CA ALA A 5 -9.52 27.55 -1.27
C ALA A 5 -8.84 26.20 -0.95
N LYS A 6 -7.52 26.13 -1.07
CA LYS A 6 -6.76 24.94 -0.66
C LYS A 6 -6.96 24.74 0.84
N VAL A 7 -7.31 23.51 1.26
CA VAL A 7 -7.35 23.13 2.67
C VAL A 7 -5.97 23.37 3.28
N PRO A 8 -5.85 24.10 4.40
CA PRO A 8 -4.56 24.38 5.05
C PRO A 8 -3.80 23.09 5.39
N ASP A 9 -2.46 23.08 5.26
CA ASP A 9 -1.62 21.90 5.52
C ASP A 9 -1.81 21.34 6.95
N PHE A 10 -1.96 22.23 7.95
CA PHE A 10 -2.21 21.81 9.33
C PHE A 10 -3.52 21.00 9.46
N ALA A 11 -4.57 21.41 8.73
CA ALA A 11 -5.86 20.75 8.76
C ALA A 11 -5.77 19.37 8.07
N GLN A 12 -5.00 19.27 6.98
CA GLN A 12 -4.74 17.98 6.33
C GLN A 12 -3.97 17.03 7.24
N ARG A 13 -2.94 17.51 7.97
CA ARG A 13 -2.18 16.71 8.93
C ARG A 13 -3.02 16.26 10.12
N ALA A 14 -3.88 17.13 10.65
CA ALA A 14 -4.80 16.80 11.73
C ALA A 14 -5.82 15.74 11.27
N ALA A 15 -6.41 15.92 10.09
CA ALA A 15 -7.32 14.94 9.48
C ALA A 15 -6.62 13.60 9.23
N ALA A 16 -5.41 13.59 8.66
CA ALA A 16 -4.64 12.38 8.46
C ALA A 16 -4.33 11.68 9.79
N THR A 17 -4.07 12.45 10.84
CA THR A 17 -3.83 11.92 12.18
C THR A 17 -5.06 11.23 12.73
N ALA A 18 -6.21 11.93 12.76
CA ALA A 18 -7.47 11.36 13.22
C ALA A 18 -7.87 10.11 12.41
N ALA A 19 -7.75 10.16 11.08
CA ALA A 19 -8.03 9.04 10.20
C ALA A 19 -7.10 7.84 10.48
N SER A 20 -5.80 8.08 10.68
CA SER A 20 -4.84 7.01 11.00
C SER A 20 -5.16 6.34 12.35
N TRP A 21 -5.52 7.12 13.37
CA TRP A 21 -5.97 6.59 14.66
C TRP A 21 -7.27 5.79 14.53
N GLY A 22 -8.24 6.29 13.78
CA GLY A 22 -9.49 5.60 13.49
C GLY A 22 -9.28 4.26 12.78
N ILE A 23 -8.44 4.23 11.73
CA ILE A 23 -8.08 2.99 11.03
C ILE A 23 -7.36 2.04 11.98
N ARG A 24 -6.37 2.50 12.77
CA ARG A 24 -5.68 1.64 13.74
C ARG A 24 -6.64 1.04 14.77
N ALA A 25 -7.54 1.85 15.31
CA ALA A 25 -8.55 1.40 16.27
C ALA A 25 -9.49 0.36 15.65
N TRP A 26 -9.95 0.61 14.42
CA TRP A 26 -10.78 -0.31 13.65
C TRP A 26 -10.07 -1.64 13.39
N MET A 27 -8.88 -1.59 12.81
CA MET A 27 -8.11 -2.78 12.42
C MET A 27 -7.72 -3.62 13.65
N ARG A 28 -7.49 -2.99 14.82
CA ARG A 28 -7.25 -3.71 16.08
C ARG A 28 -8.41 -4.61 16.52
N THR A 29 -9.64 -4.38 16.04
CA THR A 29 -10.79 -5.22 16.39
C THR A 29 -10.82 -6.57 15.66
N LEU A 30 -9.97 -6.77 14.66
CA LEU A 30 -10.03 -7.93 13.75
C LEU A 30 -9.23 -9.13 14.28
N ASP A 31 -9.69 -10.35 13.98
CA ASP A 31 -8.97 -11.61 14.26
C ASP A 31 -8.08 -11.96 13.06
N TYR A 32 -6.76 -11.77 13.20
CA TYR A 32 -5.79 -12.04 12.14
C TYR A 32 -5.25 -13.48 12.21
N ARG A 33 -5.35 -14.20 11.09
CA ARG A 33 -4.80 -15.56 10.93
C ARG A 33 -3.82 -15.57 9.77
N GLY A 34 -2.53 -15.62 10.09
CA GLY A 34 -1.44 -15.66 9.13
C GLY A 34 -1.07 -17.09 8.73
N LEU A 35 -0.85 -17.35 7.44
CA LEU A 35 -0.15 -18.53 6.95
C LEU A 35 1.16 -18.10 6.27
N PHE A 36 2.28 -18.43 6.88
CA PHE A 36 3.60 -18.14 6.33
C PHE A 36 4.18 -19.42 5.74
N LEU A 37 4.19 -19.51 4.40
CA LEU A 37 4.83 -20.64 3.70
C LEU A 37 6.35 -20.65 3.93
N ASP A 38 6.95 -19.46 3.95
CA ASP A 38 8.32 -19.23 4.36
C ASP A 38 8.35 -18.00 5.28
N PRO A 39 8.54 -18.16 6.60
CA PRO A 39 8.64 -17.03 7.51
C PRO A 39 9.78 -16.07 7.15
N GLY A 40 10.87 -16.53 6.54
CA GLY A 40 12.04 -15.71 6.21
C GLY A 40 11.80 -14.68 5.11
N VAL A 41 10.69 -14.80 4.36
CA VAL A 41 10.32 -13.83 3.33
C VAL A 41 9.36 -12.75 3.83
N ASP A 42 8.80 -12.85 5.05
CA ASP A 42 7.91 -11.80 5.56
C ASP A 42 8.68 -10.50 5.85
N PRO A 43 8.16 -9.32 5.47
CA PRO A 43 8.87 -8.06 5.68
C PRO A 43 9.04 -7.67 7.15
N ILE A 44 8.33 -8.30 8.09
CA ILE A 44 8.56 -8.11 9.53
C ILE A 44 9.96 -8.56 9.96
N HIS A 45 10.54 -9.52 9.24
CA HIS A 45 11.89 -9.99 9.49
C HIS A 45 12.89 -9.19 8.66
N ALA A 46 14.00 -8.81 9.29
CA ALA A 46 15.09 -8.16 8.60
C ALA A 46 15.63 -9.10 7.52
N ALA A 47 15.53 -8.66 6.27
CA ALA A 47 16.11 -9.36 5.13
C ALA A 47 17.50 -8.78 4.83
N PRO A 48 18.47 -9.62 4.45
CA PRO A 48 19.76 -9.12 3.97
C PRO A 48 19.64 -8.38 2.63
N THR A 49 18.60 -8.68 1.84
CA THR A 49 18.35 -8.06 0.55
C THR A 49 16.93 -7.49 0.45
N PRO A 50 16.76 -6.32 -0.19
CA PRO A 50 15.46 -5.80 -0.59
C PRO A 50 14.62 -6.80 -1.37
N ARG A 51 13.30 -6.61 -1.35
CA ARG A 51 12.32 -7.48 -2.00
C ARG A 51 11.17 -6.65 -2.54
N ILE A 52 10.46 -7.16 -3.53
CA ILE A 52 9.26 -6.52 -4.08
C ILE A 52 8.03 -7.29 -3.59
N TYR A 53 7.30 -6.70 -2.65
CA TYR A 53 6.05 -7.23 -2.15
C TYR A 53 4.90 -6.76 -3.04
N VAL A 54 4.11 -7.72 -3.51
CA VAL A 54 2.91 -7.46 -4.31
C VAL A 54 1.66 -7.95 -3.60
N PHE A 55 0.61 -7.14 -3.63
CA PHE A 55 -0.70 -7.48 -3.09
C PHE A 55 -1.80 -6.73 -3.83
N TRP A 56 -3.01 -7.27 -3.87
CA TRP A 56 -4.11 -6.65 -4.59
C TRP A 56 -4.57 -5.34 -3.93
N HIS A 57 -4.85 -4.33 -4.76
CA HIS A 57 -5.31 -3.02 -4.30
C HIS A 57 -6.53 -3.10 -3.37
N GLU A 58 -7.42 -4.06 -3.62
CA GLU A 58 -8.66 -4.26 -2.86
C GLU A 58 -8.45 -4.47 -1.35
N PHE A 59 -7.25 -4.90 -0.93
CA PHE A 59 -6.94 -5.27 0.45
C PHE A 59 -5.92 -4.34 1.12
N ILE A 60 -5.58 -3.20 0.51
CA ILE A 60 -4.49 -2.30 0.95
C ILE A 60 -4.54 -1.91 2.45
N LEU A 61 -5.70 -1.87 3.09
CA LEU A 61 -5.82 -1.59 4.54
C LEU A 61 -5.09 -2.61 5.41
N ILE A 62 -5.06 -3.87 4.99
CA ILE A 62 -4.49 -4.97 5.76
C ILE A 62 -2.96 -4.85 5.85
N PRO A 63 -2.19 -4.81 4.75
CA PRO A 63 -0.75 -4.61 4.81
C PRO A 63 -0.40 -3.22 5.38
N LEU A 64 -1.21 -2.18 5.13
CA LEU A 64 -0.99 -0.86 5.72
C LEU A 64 -1.02 -0.89 7.26
N TYR A 65 -1.86 -1.74 7.86
CA TYR A 65 -1.89 -1.92 9.31
C TYR A 65 -0.82 -2.89 9.81
N LEU A 66 -0.68 -4.05 9.16
CA LEU A 66 0.16 -5.15 9.66
C LEU A 66 1.65 -5.02 9.34
N ARG A 67 2.03 -4.24 8.33
CA ARG A 67 3.42 -4.13 7.84
C ARG A 67 3.99 -2.72 7.95
N GLY A 68 3.31 -1.87 8.71
CA GLY A 68 3.85 -0.57 9.10
C GLY A 68 5.19 -0.70 9.81
N GLY A 69 6.19 0.09 9.40
CA GLY A 69 7.53 0.07 10.00
C GLY A 69 8.47 -1.04 9.49
N CYS A 70 8.02 -1.87 8.54
CA CYS A 70 8.82 -2.98 7.97
C CYS A 70 9.75 -2.54 6.82
N ASN A 71 10.27 -1.30 6.86
CA ASN A 71 11.14 -0.73 5.83
C ASN A 71 10.58 -0.84 4.38
N LEU A 72 9.27 -0.57 4.21
CA LEU A 72 8.56 -0.65 2.93
C LEU A 72 8.37 0.73 2.31
N THR A 73 8.70 0.83 1.01
CA THR A 73 8.37 1.97 0.15
C THR A 73 7.19 1.63 -0.75
N MET A 74 6.09 2.35 -0.60
CA MET A 74 4.87 2.16 -1.37
C MET A 74 4.77 3.18 -2.52
N LEU A 75 4.34 2.73 -3.70
CA LEU A 75 4.00 3.62 -4.80
C LEU A 75 2.60 4.21 -4.61
N LEU A 76 2.49 5.53 -4.47
CA LEU A 76 1.22 6.26 -4.42
C LEU A 76 1.00 7.07 -5.71
N SER A 77 -0.23 7.11 -6.20
CA SER A 77 -0.61 7.95 -7.35
C SER A 77 -0.61 9.44 -6.97
N LYS A 78 -0.23 10.33 -7.90
CA LYS A 78 -0.19 11.81 -7.74
C LYS A 78 -1.56 12.52 -7.80
N HIS A 79 -2.66 11.88 -7.41
CA HIS A 79 -3.97 12.57 -7.40
C HIS A 79 -4.08 13.63 -6.29
N ARG A 80 -5.03 14.55 -6.42
CA ARG A 80 -5.23 15.71 -5.51
C ARG A 80 -5.42 15.30 -4.02
N ASP A 81 -5.91 14.09 -3.78
CA ASP A 81 -6.09 13.51 -2.43
C ASP A 81 -4.85 12.74 -1.92
N ALA A 82 -3.78 12.69 -2.71
CA ALA A 82 -2.57 11.95 -2.38
C ALA A 82 -1.77 12.56 -1.22
N ASP A 83 -1.97 13.84 -0.90
CA ASP A 83 -1.32 14.47 0.25
C ASP A 83 -1.85 13.88 1.56
N LEU A 84 -3.18 13.75 1.71
CA LEU A 84 -3.79 13.10 2.87
C LEU A 84 -3.34 11.64 2.99
N LEU A 85 -3.38 10.90 1.88
CA LEU A 85 -2.97 9.49 1.83
C LEU A 85 -1.48 9.32 2.15
N ALA A 86 -0.62 10.21 1.64
CA ALA A 86 0.82 10.18 1.95
C ALA A 86 1.07 10.45 3.43
N HIS A 87 0.38 11.43 4.04
CA HIS A 87 0.47 11.67 5.48
C HIS A 87 -0.03 10.47 6.28
N MET A 88 -1.13 9.83 5.87
CA MET A 88 -1.63 8.62 6.53
C MET A 88 -0.63 7.46 6.40
N ALA A 89 -0.12 7.19 5.20
CA ALA A 89 0.85 6.13 4.98
C ALA A 89 2.15 6.34 5.79
N ALA A 90 2.65 7.57 5.86
CA ALA A 90 3.79 7.93 6.70
C ALA A 90 3.50 7.64 8.19
N ARG A 91 2.32 8.01 8.70
CA ARG A 91 1.89 7.71 10.08
C ARG A 91 1.62 6.23 10.33
N MET A 92 1.35 5.47 9.28
CA MET A 92 1.25 4.01 9.32
C MET A 92 2.63 3.35 9.21
N GLY A 93 3.72 4.10 9.01
CA GLY A 93 5.10 3.60 9.02
C GLY A 93 5.65 3.23 7.64
N PHE A 94 5.10 3.79 6.56
CA PHE A 94 5.55 3.57 5.19
C PHE A 94 6.30 4.78 4.63
N GLU A 95 7.32 4.54 3.82
CA GLU A 95 7.84 5.56 2.91
C GLU A 95 7.02 5.54 1.61
N CYS A 96 6.86 6.68 0.97
CA CYS A 96 5.98 6.82 -0.19
C CYS A 96 6.70 7.47 -1.36
N VAL A 97 6.69 6.80 -2.51
CA VAL A 97 7.10 7.38 -3.80
C VAL A 97 5.85 7.82 -4.56
N ARG A 98 5.86 9.04 -5.11
CA ARG A 98 4.72 9.60 -5.85
C ARG A 98 4.86 9.40 -7.37
N GLY A 99 3.99 8.58 -7.98
CA GLY A 99 3.96 8.33 -9.44
C GLY A 99 2.79 9.01 -10.17
N SER A 100 2.96 9.40 -11.44
CA SER A 100 1.87 9.92 -12.30
C SER A 100 1.58 9.00 -13.48
N THR A 101 0.31 8.92 -13.90
CA THR A 101 -0.19 7.92 -14.85
C THR A 101 0.00 8.28 -16.34
N TYR A 102 0.51 9.46 -16.70
CA TYR A 102 0.68 9.85 -18.12
C TYR A 102 2.10 10.30 -18.51
N ASN A 103 2.92 10.82 -17.58
CA ASN A 103 4.34 11.19 -17.81
C ASN A 103 5.25 10.84 -16.61
N GLY A 104 4.71 10.17 -15.59
CA GLY A 104 5.38 9.93 -14.31
C GLY A 104 5.72 8.47 -14.04
N ALA A 105 5.40 7.55 -14.96
CA ALA A 105 5.72 6.14 -14.82
C ALA A 105 7.24 5.89 -14.82
N ALA A 106 7.97 6.51 -15.76
CA ALA A 106 9.43 6.42 -15.82
C ALA A 106 10.09 7.04 -14.57
N SER A 107 9.59 8.19 -14.10
CA SER A 107 10.06 8.82 -12.87
C SER A 107 9.75 7.96 -11.64
N ALA A 108 8.56 7.36 -11.56
CA ALA A 108 8.19 6.45 -10.47
C ALA A 108 9.07 5.21 -10.44
N ILE A 109 9.32 4.60 -11.61
CA ILE A 109 10.24 3.46 -11.74
C ILE A 109 11.64 3.87 -11.28
N ARG A 110 12.16 5.02 -11.72
CA ARG A 110 13.49 5.50 -11.30
C ARG A 110 13.59 5.68 -9.78
N GLU A 111 12.58 6.30 -9.16
CA GLU A 111 12.55 6.47 -7.71
C GLU A 111 12.40 5.14 -6.97
N LEU A 112 11.56 4.23 -7.46
CA LEU A 112 11.45 2.87 -6.91
C LEU A 112 12.77 2.10 -7.05
N THR A 113 13.49 2.23 -8.16
CA THR A 113 14.83 1.65 -8.32
C THR A 113 15.80 2.20 -7.29
N ARG A 114 15.79 3.52 -7.03
CA ARG A 114 16.63 4.14 -6.00
C ARG A 114 16.27 3.63 -4.60
N CYS A 115 14.99 3.61 -4.24
CA CYS A 115 14.54 3.11 -2.93
C CYS A 115 14.83 1.61 -2.75
N GLY A 116 14.64 0.81 -3.80
CA GLY A 116 14.83 -0.64 -3.75
C GLY A 116 16.30 -1.08 -3.60
N GLN A 117 17.27 -0.16 -3.57
CA GLN A 117 18.65 -0.47 -3.20
C GLN A 117 18.81 -0.70 -1.68
N THR A 118 17.95 -0.10 -0.86
CA THR A 118 18.08 -0.12 0.61
C THR A 118 16.78 -0.48 1.35
N ARG A 119 15.65 -0.52 0.63
CA ARG A 119 14.32 -0.73 1.18
C ARG A 119 13.51 -1.73 0.39
N HIS A 120 12.57 -2.38 1.05
CA HIS A 120 11.58 -3.20 0.37
C HIS A 120 10.62 -2.33 -0.43
N LEU A 121 10.10 -2.85 -1.54
CA LEU A 121 9.08 -2.17 -2.34
C LEU A 121 7.72 -2.82 -2.10
N ALA A 122 6.67 -2.00 -1.98
CA ALA A 122 5.28 -2.45 -1.88
C ALA A 122 4.50 -1.93 -3.09
N ILE A 123 3.97 -2.84 -3.91
CA ILE A 123 3.29 -2.47 -5.16
C ILE A 123 1.94 -3.18 -5.25
N THR A 124 0.87 -2.41 -5.47
CA THR A 124 -0.43 -2.95 -5.90
C THR A 124 -0.42 -3.13 -7.41
N PRO A 125 -0.27 -4.36 -7.93
CA PRO A 125 0.08 -4.57 -9.33
C PRO A 125 -1.12 -4.39 -10.27
N ASP A 126 -2.34 -4.33 -9.74
CA ASP A 126 -3.57 -3.97 -10.47
C ASP A 126 -3.77 -2.46 -10.63
N GLY A 127 -2.83 -1.65 -10.12
CA GLY A 127 -2.77 -0.20 -10.32
C GLY A 127 -3.95 0.56 -9.71
N PRO A 128 -4.05 1.88 -9.89
CA PRO A 128 -5.15 2.68 -9.35
C PRO A 128 -6.41 2.69 -10.24
N ARG A 129 -6.36 2.06 -11.42
CA ARG A 129 -7.45 2.07 -12.43
C ARG A 129 -7.85 0.66 -12.88
N GLY A 130 -7.20 -0.38 -12.34
CA GLY A 130 -7.48 -1.76 -12.70
C GLY A 130 -6.88 -2.21 -14.03
N PRO A 131 -7.30 -3.40 -14.50
CA PRO A 131 -8.38 -4.22 -13.94
C PRO A 131 -8.05 -4.88 -12.59
N ARG A 132 -9.07 -5.07 -11.74
CA ARG A 132 -8.95 -5.74 -10.44
C ARG A 132 -8.29 -7.11 -10.58
N ARG A 133 -7.31 -7.39 -9.72
CA ARG A 133 -6.59 -8.68 -9.69
C ARG A 133 -5.88 -9.05 -11.01
N GLN A 134 -5.47 -8.06 -11.78
CA GLN A 134 -4.63 -8.26 -12.96
C GLN A 134 -3.23 -7.72 -12.70
N LEU A 135 -2.22 -8.56 -12.88
CA LEU A 135 -0.82 -8.18 -12.67
C LEU A 135 -0.35 -7.28 -13.82
N ALA A 136 0.02 -6.04 -13.53
CA ALA A 136 0.74 -5.18 -14.47
C ALA A 136 2.21 -5.61 -14.63
N GLN A 137 2.84 -5.19 -15.74
CA GLN A 137 4.23 -5.50 -16.03
C GLN A 137 5.25 -4.76 -15.13
N GLY A 138 4.86 -3.66 -14.48
CA GLY A 138 5.76 -2.80 -13.70
C GLY A 138 6.57 -3.53 -12.62
N PRO A 139 5.94 -4.28 -11.69
CA PRO A 139 6.65 -5.09 -10.70
C PRO A 139 7.61 -6.12 -11.32
N VAL A 140 7.21 -6.78 -12.42
CA VAL A 140 8.04 -7.78 -13.11
C VAL A 140 9.26 -7.13 -13.75
N PHE A 141 9.06 -5.99 -14.41
CA PHE A 141 10.14 -5.19 -14.99
C PHE A 141 11.14 -4.72 -13.92
N LEU A 142 10.65 -4.20 -12.79
CA LEU A 142 11.50 -3.78 -11.67
C LEU A 142 12.28 -4.95 -11.09
N ALA A 143 11.62 -6.09 -10.84
CA ALA A 143 12.26 -7.30 -10.33
C ALA A 143 13.40 -7.76 -11.26
N SER A 144 13.14 -7.80 -12.57
CA SER A 144 14.15 -8.18 -13.58
C SER A 144 15.32 -7.19 -13.63
N ARG A 145 15.04 -5.88 -13.62
CA ARG A 145 16.08 -4.84 -13.68
C ARG A 145 16.97 -4.80 -12.44
N MET A 146 16.39 -5.05 -11.27
CA MET A 146 17.06 -4.91 -9.99
C MET A 146 17.55 -6.24 -9.42
N GLN A 147 17.21 -7.37 -10.06
CA GLN A 147 17.46 -8.72 -9.55
C GLN A 147 16.90 -8.94 -8.13
N LEU A 148 15.72 -8.38 -7.86
CA LEU A 148 15.03 -8.53 -6.57
C LEU A 148 13.94 -9.59 -6.67
N PRO A 149 13.77 -10.43 -5.63
CA PRO A 149 12.69 -11.41 -5.60
C PRO A 149 11.33 -10.71 -5.43
N ILE A 150 10.32 -11.27 -6.09
CA ILE A 150 8.91 -10.89 -5.87
C ILE A 150 8.33 -11.81 -4.81
N VAL A 151 7.71 -11.23 -3.79
CA VAL A 151 6.97 -11.93 -2.74
C VAL A 151 5.50 -11.53 -2.84
N ALA A 152 4.63 -12.50 -3.13
CA ALA A 152 3.19 -12.26 -3.18
C ALA A 152 2.59 -12.36 -1.77
N LEU A 153 1.86 -11.33 -1.35
CA LEU A 153 1.09 -11.33 -0.11
C LEU A 153 -0.38 -11.53 -0.44
N GLY A 154 -0.94 -12.63 0.05
CA GLY A 154 -2.35 -12.99 -0.14
C GLY A 154 -3.19 -12.54 1.04
N PHE A 155 -4.29 -11.83 0.79
CA PHE A 155 -5.20 -11.40 1.84
C PHE A 155 -6.63 -11.85 1.56
N GLY A 156 -7.37 -12.12 2.63
CA GLY A 156 -8.80 -12.39 2.60
C GLY A 156 -9.47 -11.83 3.84
N ALA A 157 -10.65 -11.25 3.68
CA ALA A 157 -11.49 -10.81 4.79
C ALA A 157 -12.79 -11.63 4.81
N ASP A 158 -13.26 -11.99 5.99
CA ASP A 158 -14.56 -12.63 6.16
C ASP A 158 -15.69 -11.60 6.03
N ARG A 159 -16.61 -11.84 5.09
CA ARG A 159 -17.79 -10.99 4.79
C ARG A 159 -17.52 -9.47 4.81
N PRO A 160 -16.49 -8.96 4.11
CA PRO A 160 -16.21 -7.53 4.09
C PRO A 160 -17.35 -6.76 3.42
N TRP A 161 -17.53 -5.51 3.80
CA TRP A 161 -18.28 -4.59 2.93
C TRP A 161 -17.42 -4.27 1.72
N ARG A 162 -18.03 -4.28 0.53
CA ARG A 162 -17.33 -4.00 -0.71
C ARG A 162 -17.82 -2.69 -1.29
N ALA A 163 -16.90 -1.77 -1.51
CA ALA A 163 -17.20 -0.54 -2.23
C ALA A 163 -17.63 -0.85 -3.68
N ASN A 164 -18.47 0.01 -4.24
CA ASN A 164 -18.83 -0.01 -5.66
C ASN A 164 -17.75 0.71 -6.49
N SER A 165 -16.52 0.23 -6.38
CA SER A 165 -15.33 0.74 -7.08
C SER A 165 -14.75 -0.34 -8.00
N TRP A 166 -13.87 0.06 -8.92
CA TRP A 166 -13.24 -0.85 -9.89
C TRP A 166 -12.52 -2.03 -9.21
N ASP A 167 -11.93 -1.81 -8.03
CA ASP A 167 -11.19 -2.79 -7.25
C ASP A 167 -12.06 -3.58 -6.27
N ARG A 168 -13.34 -3.22 -6.12
CA ARG A 168 -14.26 -3.79 -5.12
C ARG A 168 -13.64 -3.77 -3.71
N PHE A 169 -13.01 -2.65 -3.36
CA PHE A 169 -12.29 -2.42 -2.10
C PHE A 169 -12.97 -3.06 -0.90
N ALA A 170 -12.23 -3.89 -0.17
CA ALA A 170 -12.74 -4.66 0.94
C ALA A 170 -12.52 -3.91 2.26
N VAL A 171 -13.61 -3.42 2.85
CA VAL A 171 -13.62 -2.89 4.22
C VAL A 171 -13.99 -4.04 5.16
N PRO A 172 -13.05 -4.55 5.98
CA PRO A 172 -13.35 -5.62 6.91
C PRO A 172 -14.31 -5.13 7.99
N ARG A 173 -15.30 -5.96 8.34
CA ARG A 173 -16.22 -5.64 9.43
C ARG A 173 -15.50 -5.76 10.77
N PRO A 174 -15.81 -4.94 11.78
CA PRO A 174 -15.20 -5.11 13.11
C PRO A 174 -15.42 -6.52 13.64
N TYR A 175 -14.46 -7.07 14.38
CA TYR A 175 -14.52 -8.42 14.96
C TYR A 175 -14.64 -9.57 13.94
N SER A 176 -14.40 -9.29 12.65
CA SER A 176 -14.33 -10.32 11.61
C SER A 176 -12.92 -10.88 11.47
N ARG A 177 -12.81 -12.01 10.78
CA ARG A 177 -11.55 -12.69 10.52
C ARG A 177 -10.85 -12.14 9.27
N ILE A 178 -9.54 -11.93 9.39
CA ILE A 178 -8.63 -11.70 8.28
C ILE A 178 -7.73 -12.92 8.11
N ARG A 179 -7.54 -13.37 6.87
CA ARG A 179 -6.49 -14.31 6.48
C ARG A 179 -5.40 -13.56 5.73
N ALA A 180 -4.16 -13.77 6.14
CA ALA A 180 -2.96 -13.09 5.62
C ALA A 180 -1.83 -14.09 5.40
#